data_AF-A0A7D9KFY0-F1
#
_entry.id   AF-A0A7D9KFY0-F1
#
_cell.length_a   1.000
_cell.length_b   1.000
_cell.length_c   1.000
_cell.angle_alpha   90.00
_cell.angle_beta   90.00
_cell.angle_gamma   90.00
#
_symmetry.space_group_name_H-M   'P 1'
#
loop_
_entity.id
_entity.type
_entity.pdbx_description
1 polymer ?
#
loop_
_entity_poly.entity_id
_entity_poly.type
_entity_poly.pdbx_seq_one_letter_code
_entity_poly.pdbx_strand_id
1 'polypeptide(L)'
;MPFFEKFKELQFKMFGASKELQKDHMFSSRPEQWPLMKQGVAYWLDRESNKQIFCIGNPLVWWPASLTILVYFGLLGVYLLRRRRAFYDIDEECWQKYIFVGCLLLGGYFLHYLPFFPTEHTLFIHQYLPALLFNILLFAFLTQHVLDII
;
A
#
# COMPACT_ATOMS: atom_id res chain seq x y z
N MET A 1 -4.27 14.95 -38.96
CA MET A 1 -4.59 15.36 -37.58
C MET A 1 -3.29 15.76 -36.88
N PRO A 2 -3.20 16.95 -36.27
CA PRO A 2 -2.06 17.37 -35.47
C PRO A 2 -1.90 16.52 -34.19
N PHE A 3 -0.68 16.44 -33.68
CA PHE A 3 -0.31 15.58 -32.55
C PHE A 3 -1.19 15.81 -31.31
N PHE A 4 -1.41 17.07 -30.90
CA PHE A 4 -2.17 17.38 -29.69
C PHE A 4 -3.65 17.00 -29.78
N GLU A 5 -4.26 17.06 -30.97
CA GLU A 5 -5.63 16.58 -31.18
C GLU A 5 -5.68 15.05 -31.03
N LYS A 6 -4.71 14.34 -31.63
CA LYS A 6 -4.64 12.88 -31.51
C LYS A 6 -4.35 12.43 -30.09
N PHE A 7 -3.48 13.15 -29.37
CA PHE A 7 -3.19 12.91 -27.97
C PHE A 7 -4.45 13.09 -27.09
N LYS A 8 -5.18 14.20 -27.27
CA LYS A 8 -6.44 14.43 -26.54
C LYS A 8 -7.47 13.33 -26.85
N GLU A 9 -7.65 12.98 -28.12
CA GLU A 9 -8.54 11.89 -28.54
C GLU A 9 -8.17 10.58 -27.83
N LEU A 10 -6.88 10.25 -27.75
CA LEU A 10 -6.40 9.04 -27.09
C LEU A 10 -6.68 9.04 -25.58
N GLN A 11 -6.41 10.15 -24.88
CA GLN A 11 -6.66 10.24 -23.43
C GLN A 11 -8.16 10.06 -23.10
N PHE A 12 -9.05 10.67 -23.88
CA PHE A 12 -10.49 10.47 -23.71
C PHE A 12 -10.91 9.02 -23.94
N LYS A 13 -10.32 8.35 -24.94
CA LYS A 13 -10.57 6.92 -25.18
C LYS A 13 -10.05 6.05 -24.05
N MET A 14 -8.85 6.32 -23.52
CA MET A 14 -8.29 5.58 -22.38
C MET A 14 -9.17 5.71 -21.13
N PHE A 15 -9.70 6.91 -20.86
CA PHE A 15 -10.62 7.12 -19.73
C PHE A 15 -11.95 6.37 -19.92
N GLY A 16 -12.48 6.31 -21.14
CA GLY A 16 -13.70 5.56 -21.46
C GLY A 16 -13.53 4.04 -21.43
N ALA A 17 -12.37 3.54 -21.88
CA ALA A 17 -12.08 2.11 -22.01
C ALA A 17 -12.06 1.37 -20.68
N SER A 18 -11.76 2.04 -19.57
CA SER A 18 -11.80 1.42 -18.23
C SER A 18 -13.18 0.81 -17.92
N LYS A 19 -14.28 1.38 -18.44
CA LYS A 19 -15.64 0.85 -18.24
C LYS A 19 -15.85 -0.54 -18.84
N GLU A 20 -15.09 -0.93 -19.85
CA GLU A 20 -15.21 -2.23 -20.52
C GLU A 20 -14.52 -3.38 -19.76
N LEU A 21 -13.70 -3.06 -18.74
CA LEU A 21 -12.95 -4.03 -17.94
C LEU A 21 -13.74 -4.58 -16.73
N GLN A 22 -15.05 -4.34 -16.64
CA GLN A 22 -15.93 -4.81 -15.56
C GLN A 22 -16.25 -6.31 -15.58
N LYS A 23 -15.43 -7.16 -16.20
CA LYS A 23 -15.68 -8.61 -16.23
C LYS A 23 -15.13 -9.26 -14.97
N ASP A 24 -16.01 -9.69 -14.07
CA ASP A 24 -15.61 -10.44 -12.88
C ASP A 24 -14.68 -11.60 -13.23
N HIS A 25 -13.51 -11.62 -12.57
CA HIS A 25 -12.49 -12.64 -12.76
C HIS A 25 -12.37 -13.50 -11.50
N MET A 26 -12.18 -14.81 -11.67
CA MET A 26 -12.10 -15.77 -10.54
C MET A 26 -10.99 -15.42 -9.54
N PHE A 27 -9.89 -14.83 -10.02
CA PHE A 27 -8.76 -14.39 -9.18
C PHE A 27 -8.85 -12.91 -8.75
N SER A 28 -9.99 -12.24 -8.96
CA SER A 28 -10.15 -10.84 -8.53
C SER A 28 -10.17 -10.74 -7.00
N SER A 29 -9.49 -9.74 -6.45
CA SER A 29 -9.40 -9.52 -5.01
C SER A 29 -9.81 -8.10 -4.66
N ARG A 30 -10.38 -7.92 -3.46
CA ARG A 30 -10.84 -6.61 -2.98
C ARG A 30 -9.76 -5.92 -2.14
N PRO A 31 -9.71 -4.58 -2.11
CA PRO A 31 -8.72 -3.83 -1.34
C PRO A 31 -8.61 -4.27 0.13
N GLU A 32 -9.74 -4.52 0.79
CA GLU A 32 -9.83 -4.97 2.18
C GLU A 32 -9.09 -6.30 2.46
N GLN A 33 -8.92 -7.13 1.42
CA GLN A 33 -8.29 -8.44 1.52
C GLN A 33 -6.76 -8.36 1.37
N TRP A 34 -6.24 -7.26 0.81
CA TRP A 34 -4.83 -7.14 0.47
C TRP A 34 -3.90 -7.07 1.68
N PRO A 35 -4.17 -6.29 2.75
CA PRO A 35 -3.28 -6.27 3.93
C PRO A 35 -3.10 -7.64 4.59
N LEU A 36 -4.13 -8.50 4.50
CA LEU A 36 -4.09 -9.85 5.05
C LEU A 36 -3.63 -10.91 4.05
N MET A 37 -3.41 -10.54 2.78
CA MET A 37 -3.03 -11.45 1.70
C MET A 37 -3.99 -12.66 1.58
N LYS A 38 -5.31 -12.42 1.67
CA LYS A 38 -6.30 -13.52 1.65
C LYS A 38 -6.41 -14.24 0.31
N GLN A 39 -6.05 -13.57 -0.79
CA GLN A 39 -6.21 -14.10 -2.13
C GLN A 39 -5.04 -13.68 -3.02
N GLY A 40 -4.37 -14.66 -3.63
CA GLY A 40 -3.34 -14.44 -4.65
C GLY A 40 -3.89 -14.60 -6.07
N VAL A 41 -2.99 -14.55 -7.05
CA VAL A 41 -3.34 -14.65 -8.48
C VAL A 41 -2.48 -15.68 -9.17
N ALA A 42 -3.10 -16.63 -9.87
CA ALA A 42 -2.39 -17.54 -10.76
C ALA A 42 -2.11 -16.84 -12.10
N TYR A 43 -0.84 -16.71 -12.47
CA TYR A 43 -0.43 -16.14 -13.76
C TYR A 43 -0.38 -17.20 -14.85
N TRP A 44 0.02 -18.41 -14.50
CA TRP A 44 0.16 -19.50 -15.44
C TRP A 44 -0.09 -20.84 -14.76
N LEU A 45 -0.80 -21.71 -15.46
CA LEU A 45 -1.17 -23.05 -15.02
C LEU A 45 -0.99 -23.99 -16.22
N ASP A 46 -0.12 -24.97 -16.09
CA ASP A 46 -0.04 -26.08 -17.04
C ASP A 46 -1.04 -27.16 -16.66
N ARG A 47 -1.92 -27.52 -17.60
CA ARG A 47 -2.97 -28.51 -17.38
C ARG A 47 -2.43 -29.94 -17.42
N GLU A 48 -1.30 -30.17 -18.09
CA GLU A 48 -0.74 -31.51 -18.25
C GLU A 48 0.34 -31.82 -17.21
N SER A 49 1.23 -30.87 -16.91
CA SER A 49 2.34 -31.09 -15.98
C SER A 49 2.09 -30.61 -14.54
N ASN A 50 0.89 -30.09 -14.22
CA ASN A 50 0.54 -29.54 -12.90
C ASN A 50 1.49 -28.44 -12.36
N LYS A 51 2.26 -27.79 -13.25
CA LYS A 51 3.13 -26.67 -12.89
C LYS A 51 2.32 -25.38 -12.87
N GLN A 52 2.60 -24.51 -11.90
CA GLN A 52 1.92 -23.22 -11.78
C GLN A 52 2.86 -22.09 -11.37
N ILE A 53 2.63 -20.90 -11.92
CA ILE A 53 3.25 -19.65 -11.48
C ILE A 53 2.17 -18.85 -10.74
N PHE A 54 2.32 -18.79 -9.42
CA PHE A 54 1.37 -18.14 -8.54
C PHE A 54 1.99 -16.90 -7.89
N CYS A 55 1.26 -15.79 -7.94
CA CYS A 55 1.64 -14.55 -7.30
C CYS A 55 1.08 -14.51 -5.89
N ILE A 56 1.98 -14.65 -4.93
CA ILE A 56 1.72 -14.49 -3.51
C ILE A 56 2.89 -13.74 -2.88
N GLY A 57 2.60 -12.87 -1.92
CA GLY A 57 3.61 -12.18 -1.15
C GLY A 57 4.28 -13.10 -0.12
N ASN A 58 5.42 -12.67 0.41
CA ASN A 58 6.05 -13.35 1.53
C ASN A 58 5.31 -12.97 2.85
N PRO A 59 4.67 -13.92 3.56
CA PRO A 59 3.95 -13.62 4.80
C PRO A 59 4.81 -12.95 5.88
N LEU A 60 6.10 -13.31 5.96
CA LEU A 60 7.04 -12.79 6.94
C LEU A 60 7.39 -11.32 6.71
N VAL A 61 7.21 -10.81 5.49
CA VAL A 61 7.40 -9.39 5.18
C VAL A 61 6.05 -8.67 5.18
N TRP A 62 5.04 -9.32 4.61
CA TRP A 62 3.73 -8.73 4.36
C TRP A 62 2.96 -8.39 5.63
N TRP A 63 2.89 -9.33 6.58
CA TRP A 63 2.13 -9.12 7.80
C TRP A 63 2.79 -8.12 8.74
N PRO A 64 4.11 -8.17 9.01
CA PRO A 64 4.76 -7.11 9.78
C PRO A 64 4.61 -5.76 9.12
N ALA A 65 4.83 -5.64 7.80
CA ALA A 65 4.64 -4.38 7.08
C ALA A 65 3.21 -3.83 7.20
N SER A 66 2.19 -4.70 7.16
CA SER A 66 0.79 -4.28 7.35
C SER A 66 0.50 -3.86 8.79
N LEU A 67 1.09 -4.57 9.78
CA LEU A 67 0.96 -4.26 11.20
C LEU A 67 1.65 -2.94 11.58
N THR A 68 2.72 -2.57 10.86
CA THR A 68 3.47 -1.33 11.05
C THR A 68 2.59 -0.09 11.09
N ILE A 69 1.55 -0.01 10.25
CA ILE A 69 0.64 1.14 10.24
C ILE A 69 -0.03 1.31 11.61
N LEU A 70 -0.53 0.21 12.19
CA LEU A 70 -1.17 0.23 13.51
C LEU A 70 -0.16 0.61 14.60
N VAL A 71 1.06 0.07 14.53
CA VAL A 71 2.15 0.38 15.48
C VAL A 71 2.54 1.85 15.40
N TYR A 72 2.65 2.41 14.19
CA TYR A 72 2.96 3.83 13.98
C TYR A 72 1.91 4.71 14.64
N PHE A 73 0.62 4.50 14.35
CA PHE A 73 -0.45 5.30 14.94
C PHE A 73 -0.54 5.11 16.47
N GLY A 74 -0.27 3.91 16.97
CA GLY A 74 -0.17 3.64 18.40
C GLY A 74 0.93 4.46 19.08
N LEU A 75 2.15 4.44 18.52
CA LEU A 75 3.28 5.23 19.02
C LEU A 75 3.02 6.75 18.91
N LEU A 76 2.49 7.21 17.78
CA LEU A 76 2.10 8.60 17.58
C LEU A 76 1.08 9.03 18.65
N GLY A 77 0.08 8.20 18.95
CA GLY A 77 -0.89 8.45 20.00
C GLY A 77 -0.24 8.59 21.38
N VAL A 78 0.70 7.70 21.73
CA VAL A 78 1.47 7.78 22.97
C VAL A 78 2.28 9.08 23.04
N TYR A 79 3.02 9.43 21.99
CA TYR A 79 3.82 10.66 21.95
C TYR A 79 2.96 11.92 22.08
N LEU A 80 1.81 11.97 21.40
CA LEU A 80 0.89 13.10 21.50
C LEU A 80 0.30 13.24 22.92
N LEU A 81 -0.06 12.13 23.56
CA LEU A 81 -0.56 12.13 24.93
C LEU A 81 0.50 12.56 25.95
N ARG A 82 1.74 12.10 25.80
CA ARG A 82 2.86 12.47 26.68
C ARG A 82 3.28 13.93 26.49
N ARG A 83 3.36 14.39 25.25
CA ARG A 83 3.62 15.81 24.93
C ARG A 83 2.53 16.74 25.47
N ARG A 84 1.25 16.33 25.43
CA ARG A 84 0.16 17.09 26.08
C ARG A 84 0.31 17.21 27.61
N ARG A 85 1.02 16.27 28.24
CA ARG A 85 1.34 16.31 29.68
C ARG A 85 2.69 16.98 29.97
N ALA A 86 3.28 17.66 28.98
CA ALA A 86 4.61 18.27 29.05
C ALA A 86 5.76 17.29 29.33
N PHE A 87 5.59 16.01 28.97
CA PHE A 87 6.69 15.04 28.93
C PHE A 87 7.21 14.91 27.50
N TYR A 88 8.49 15.22 27.31
CA TYR A 88 9.18 15.17 26.02
C TYR A 88 10.17 14.00 26.03
N ASP A 89 9.72 12.84 25.56
CA ASP A 89 10.51 11.59 25.61
C ASP A 89 11.61 11.54 24.55
N ILE A 90 11.40 12.26 23.46
CA ILE A 90 12.33 12.34 22.33
C ILE A 90 12.64 13.81 22.07
N ASP A 91 13.87 14.05 21.62
CA ASP A 91 14.32 15.39 21.22
C ASP A 91 13.47 15.96 20.08
N GLU A 92 13.45 17.29 19.96
CA GLU A 92 12.60 17.97 19.00
C GLU A 92 12.99 17.66 17.56
N GLU A 93 14.29 17.47 17.27
CA GLU A 93 14.74 17.04 15.94
C GLU A 93 14.22 15.64 15.59
N CYS A 94 14.31 14.69 16.54
CA CYS A 94 13.81 13.33 16.37
C CYS A 94 12.28 13.32 16.13
N TRP A 95 11.55 14.15 16.86
CA TRP A 95 10.11 14.32 16.67
C TRP A 95 9.74 14.86 15.29
N GLN A 96 10.42 15.92 14.83
CA GLN A 96 10.19 16.48 13.51
C GLN A 96 10.46 15.45 12.41
N LYS A 97 11.54 14.67 12.54
CA LYS A 97 11.85 13.56 11.64
C LYS A 97 10.76 12.49 11.66
N TYR A 98 10.28 12.09 12.84
CA TYR A 98 9.22 11.09 13.01
C TYR A 98 7.91 11.50 12.33
N ILE A 99 7.51 12.76 12.48
CA ILE A 99 6.31 13.31 11.82
C ILE A 99 6.53 13.42 10.32
N PHE A 100 7.66 13.95 9.87
CA PHE A 100 7.94 14.12 8.45
C PHE A 100 7.95 12.79 7.70
N VAL A 101 8.71 11.80 8.20
CA VAL A 101 8.81 10.47 7.57
C VAL A 101 7.47 9.75 7.63
N GLY A 102 6.75 9.84 8.74
CA GLY A 102 5.42 9.27 8.86
C GLY A 102 4.43 9.87 7.86
N CYS A 103 4.37 11.19 7.75
CA CYS A 103 3.53 11.88 6.77
C CYS A 103 3.88 11.48 5.34
N LEU A 104 5.17 11.40 5.00
CA LEU A 104 5.63 11.02 3.66
C LEU A 104 5.24 9.57 3.32
N LEU A 105 5.55 8.62 4.21
CA LEU A 105 5.35 7.19 3.94
C LEU A 105 3.89 6.78 4.08
N LEU A 106 3.17 7.25 5.10
CA LEU A 106 1.73 7.00 5.22
C LEU A 106 0.95 7.73 4.13
N GLY A 107 1.33 8.97 3.79
CA GLY A 107 0.74 9.70 2.67
C GLY A 107 0.91 8.92 1.37
N GLY A 108 2.13 8.45 1.09
CA GLY A 108 2.42 7.57 -0.05
C GLY A 108 1.59 6.29 -0.03
N TYR A 109 1.49 5.60 1.10
CA TYR A 109 0.65 4.42 1.28
C TYR A 109 -0.82 4.71 0.96
N PHE A 110 -1.41 5.73 1.58
CA PHE A 110 -2.83 6.05 1.39
C PHE A 110 -3.14 6.50 -0.03
N LEU A 111 -2.26 7.29 -0.67
CA LEU A 111 -2.41 7.68 -2.07
C LEU A 111 -2.40 6.48 -3.02
N HIS A 112 -1.66 5.42 -2.69
CA HIS A 112 -1.60 4.19 -3.49
C HIS A 112 -2.59 3.11 -3.03
N TYR A 113 -3.40 3.35 -1.99
CA TYR A 113 -4.34 2.36 -1.47
C TYR A 113 -5.79 2.83 -1.53
N LEU A 114 -6.07 4.08 -1.14
CA LEU A 114 -7.41 4.63 -1.08
C LEU A 114 -8.13 4.71 -2.44
N PRO A 115 -7.48 5.07 -3.56
CA PRO A 115 -8.17 5.17 -4.85
C PRO A 115 -8.81 3.85 -5.32
N PHE A 116 -8.35 2.71 -4.80
CA PHE A 116 -8.87 1.40 -5.17
C PHE A 116 -10.20 1.05 -4.51
N PHE A 117 -10.60 1.71 -3.41
CA PHE A 117 -11.89 1.46 -2.75
C PHE A 117 -13.12 1.85 -3.58
N PRO A 118 -13.19 3.05 -4.17
CA PRO A 118 -14.32 3.43 -5.03
C PRO A 118 -14.24 2.82 -6.44
N THR A 119 -13.20 2.04 -6.76
CA THR A 119 -13.02 1.49 -8.10
C THR A 119 -13.89 0.24 -8.29
N GLU A 120 -14.75 0.27 -9.32
CA GLU A 120 -15.68 -0.83 -9.64
C GLU A 120 -15.11 -1.86 -10.63
N HIS A 121 -13.91 -1.64 -11.17
CA HIS A 121 -13.27 -2.57 -12.11
C HIS A 121 -12.60 -3.74 -11.39
N THR A 122 -12.22 -4.78 -12.13
CA THR A 122 -11.49 -5.92 -11.56
C THR A 122 -10.15 -5.48 -11.00
N LEU A 123 -9.92 -5.80 -9.73
CA LEU A 123 -8.66 -5.55 -9.05
C LEU A 123 -7.97 -6.87 -8.69
N PHE A 124 -6.66 -6.79 -8.52
CA PHE A 124 -5.82 -7.92 -8.16
C PHE A 124 -4.84 -7.51 -7.05
N ILE A 125 -4.08 -8.47 -6.55
CA ILE A 125 -3.13 -8.22 -5.46
C ILE A 125 -1.92 -7.38 -5.90
N HIS A 126 -1.56 -7.40 -7.20
CA HIS A 126 -0.37 -6.68 -7.67
C HIS A 126 -0.54 -5.15 -7.62
N GLN A 127 -1.77 -4.65 -7.71
CA GLN A 127 -2.09 -3.23 -7.53
C GLN A 127 -1.72 -2.71 -6.13
N TYR A 128 -1.65 -3.59 -5.13
CA TYR A 128 -1.28 -3.24 -3.77
C TYR A 128 0.25 -3.14 -3.55
N LEU A 129 1.07 -3.71 -4.44
CA LEU A 129 2.52 -3.76 -4.26
C LEU A 129 3.18 -2.38 -4.08
N PRO A 130 2.77 -1.31 -4.80
CA PRO A 130 3.29 0.04 -4.55
C PRO A 130 2.97 0.53 -3.13
N ALA A 131 1.76 0.29 -2.65
CA ALA A 131 1.38 0.65 -1.28
C ALA A 131 2.18 -0.17 -0.25
N LEU A 132 2.38 -1.47 -0.50
CA LEU A 132 3.20 -2.33 0.35
C LEU A 132 4.65 -1.82 0.47
N LEU A 133 5.23 -1.27 -0.60
CA LEU A 133 6.59 -0.71 -0.55
C LEU A 133 6.69 0.39 0.51
N PHE A 134 5.73 1.31 0.57
CA PHE A 134 5.68 2.35 1.61
C PHE A 134 5.59 1.76 3.01
N ASN A 135 4.83 0.68 3.19
CA ASN A 135 4.73 -0.03 4.47
C ASN A 135 6.04 -0.70 4.88
N ILE A 136 6.78 -1.29 3.93
CA ILE A 136 8.09 -1.89 4.20
C ILE A 136 9.11 -0.81 4.60
N LEU A 137 9.11 0.34 3.92
CA LEU A 137 9.96 1.47 4.29
C LEU A 137 9.59 2.03 5.66
N LEU A 138 8.28 2.12 5.97
CA LEU A 138 7.80 2.56 7.27
C LEU A 138 8.19 1.57 8.37
N PHE A 139 8.17 0.26 8.07
CA PHE A 139 8.60 -0.78 8.99
C PHE A 139 10.08 -0.61 9.33
N ALA A 140 10.94 -0.47 8.32
CA ALA A 140 12.37 -0.23 8.54
C ALA A 140 12.61 1.02 9.40
N PHE A 141 11.95 2.14 9.07
CA PHE A 141 12.04 3.37 9.86
C PHE A 141 11.60 3.17 11.31
N LEU A 142 10.45 2.54 11.54
CA LEU A 142 9.94 2.30 12.90
C LEU A 142 10.83 1.36 13.70
N THR A 143 11.36 0.31 13.08
CA THR A 143 12.28 -0.60 13.77
C THR A 143 13.54 0.13 14.23
N GLN A 144 14.11 0.98 13.37
CA GLN A 144 15.25 1.80 13.75
C GLN A 144 14.88 2.79 14.86
N HIS A 145 13.76 3.49 14.73
CA HIS A 145 13.30 4.46 15.73
C HIS A 145 13.07 3.84 17.10
N VAL A 146 12.52 2.62 17.16
CA VAL A 146 12.34 1.89 18.42
C VAL A 146 13.68 1.46 19.02
N LEU A 147 14.62 1.00 18.19
CA LEU A 147 15.96 0.61 18.64
C LEU A 147 16.77 1.81 19.15
N ASP A 148 16.62 2.98 18.55
CA ASP A 148 17.31 4.21 18.97
C ASP A 148 16.77 4.76 20.31
N ILE A 149 15.57 4.34 20.74
CA ILE A 149 14.91 4.78 21.97
C ILE A 149 15.16 3.85 23.17
N ILE A 150 15.40 2.56 22.91
CA ILE A 150 15.70 1.54 23.92
C ILE A 150 17.16 1.69 24.37
#